data_AF-A0A077WGX0-F1
#
_entry.id   AF-A0A077WGX0-F1
#
_cell.length_a   1.000
_cell.length_b   1.000
_cell.length_c   1.000
_cell.angle_alpha   90.00
_cell.angle_beta   90.00
_cell.angle_gamma   90.00
#
_symmetry.space_group_name_H-M   'P 1'
#
loop_
_entity.id
_entity.type
_entity.pdbx_description
1 polymer ?
#
loop_
_entity_poly.entity_id
_entity_poly.type
_entity_poly.pdbx_seq_one_letter_code
_entity_poly.pdbx_strand_id
1 'polypeptide(L)'
;MDSTQLAQALEQLPHDTLLTEIPQVQNSIKHLLRSNREMREYDPEGKDDDLLAAISENETLIQRYEARIDLTLKVIRERLGEAAAREVGSNVDAFRQQYPTTSSSNGDDDGVFL
;
A
#
# COMPACT_ATOMS: atom_id res chain seq x y z
N MET A 1 -0.80 13.81 -2.25
CA MET A 1 -0.36 14.22 -0.91
C MET A 1 1.10 14.56 -1.02
N ASP A 2 1.53 15.67 -0.43
CA ASP A 2 2.94 16.00 -0.30
C ASP A 2 3.57 15.00 0.70
N SER A 3 4.54 14.21 0.23
CA SER A 3 5.24 13.21 1.05
C SER A 3 5.92 13.85 2.26
N THR A 4 6.30 15.13 2.16
CA THR A 4 6.89 15.91 3.26
C THR A 4 5.89 16.15 4.39
N GLN A 5 4.65 16.55 4.06
CA GLN A 5 3.61 16.81 5.07
C GLN A 5 3.21 15.53 5.80
N LEU A 6 3.16 14.40 5.09
CA LEU A 6 2.87 13.10 5.68
C LEU A 6 3.97 12.65 6.64
N ALA A 7 5.24 12.84 6.27
CA ALA A 7 6.37 12.51 7.13
C ALA A 7 6.31 13.29 8.46
N GLN A 8 6.09 14.60 8.37
CA GLN A 8 5.93 15.45 9.55
C GLN A 8 4.76 15.00 10.43
N ALA A 9 3.62 14.65 9.84
CA ALA A 9 2.48 14.15 10.61
C ALA A 9 2.82 12.85 11.35
N LEU A 10 3.47 11.88 10.69
CA LEU A 10 3.88 10.61 11.28
C LEU A 10 4.89 10.79 12.43
N GLU A 11 5.82 11.74 12.30
CA GLU A 11 6.79 12.08 13.35
C GLU A 11 6.12 12.62 14.62
N GLN A 12 4.97 13.28 14.51
CA GLN A 12 4.24 13.85 15.64
C GLN A 12 3.25 12.89 16.30
N LEU A 13 2.99 11.71 15.71
CA LEU A 13 2.04 10.75 16.28
C LEU A 13 2.56 10.15 17.60
N PRO A 14 1.67 9.86 18.58
CA PRO A 14 2.02 9.00 19.71
C PRO A 14 2.52 7.63 19.24
N HIS A 15 3.41 6.99 20.00
CA HIS A 15 4.01 5.70 19.61
C HIS A 15 2.96 4.62 19.33
N ASP A 16 1.96 4.51 20.20
CA ASP A 16 0.88 3.52 20.03
C ASP A 16 0.08 3.79 18.75
N THR A 17 -0.21 5.06 18.46
CA THR A 17 -0.91 5.43 17.22
C THR A 17 -0.06 5.11 15.99
N LEU A 18 1.22 5.46 16.00
CA LEU A 18 2.16 5.18 14.92
C LEU A 18 2.23 3.68 14.58
N LEU A 19 2.25 2.80 15.60
CA LEU A 19 2.26 1.35 15.39
C LEU A 19 0.95 0.82 14.77
N THR A 20 -0.17 1.54 14.96
CA THR A 20 -1.47 1.17 14.36
C THR A 20 -1.69 1.74 12.96
N GLU A 21 -0.87 2.68 12.49
CA GLU A 21 -1.03 3.29 11.16
C GLU A 21 -0.92 2.26 10.03
N ILE A 22 0.08 1.36 10.10
CA ILE A 22 0.29 0.35 9.07
C ILE A 22 -0.91 -0.61 8.97
N PRO A 23 -1.41 -1.24 10.06
CA PRO A 23 -2.61 -2.07 10.01
C PRO A 23 -3.85 -1.36 9.44
N GLN A 24 -4.03 -0.07 9.75
CA GLN A 24 -5.15 0.72 9.20
C GLN A 24 -5.03 0.88 7.68
N VAL A 25 -3.85 1.25 7.20
CA VAL A 25 -3.57 1.42 5.76
C VAL A 25 -3.69 0.08 5.02
N GLN A 26 -3.18 -1.01 5.59
CA GLN A 26 -3.33 -2.36 5.05
C GLN A 26 -4.81 -2.77 4.91
N ASN A 27 -5.66 -2.43 5.89
CA ASN A 27 -7.08 -2.69 5.78
C ASN A 27 -7.72 -1.91 4.63
N SER A 28 -7.34 -0.65 4.43
CA SER A 28 -7.79 0.14 3.27
C SER A 28 -7.35 -0.49 1.94
N ILE A 29 -6.09 -0.92 1.81
CA ILE A 29 -5.60 -1.62 0.60
C ILE A 29 -6.42 -2.88 0.33
N LYS A 30 -6.66 -3.71 1.37
CA LYS A 30 -7.46 -4.94 1.25
C LYS A 30 -8.87 -4.65 0.71
N HIS A 31 -9.51 -3.59 1.19
CA HIS A 31 -10.83 -3.19 0.72
C HIS A 31 -10.82 -2.72 -0.74
N LEU A 32 -9.81 -1.95 -1.16
CA LEU A 32 -9.66 -1.50 -2.54
C LEU A 32 -9.40 -2.66 -3.49
N LEU A 33 -8.51 -3.59 -3.13
CA LEU A 33 -8.23 -4.79 -3.93
C LEU A 33 -9.47 -5.67 -4.10
N ARG A 34 -10.25 -5.83 -3.02
CA ARG A 34 -11.54 -6.53 -3.08
C ARG A 34 -12.53 -5.82 -4.01
N SER A 35 -12.67 -4.50 -3.89
CA SER A 35 -13.54 -3.70 -4.75
C SER A 35 -13.14 -3.81 -6.22
N ASN A 36 -11.85 -3.75 -6.53
CA ASN A 36 -11.35 -3.93 -7.89
C ASN A 36 -11.68 -5.32 -8.45
N ARG A 37 -11.56 -6.37 -7.63
CA ARG A 37 -11.96 -7.72 -8.03
C ARG A 37 -13.46 -7.80 -8.31
N GLU A 38 -14.29 -7.27 -7.42
CA GLU A 38 -15.75 -7.25 -7.58
C GLU A 38 -16.19 -6.48 -8.84
N MET A 39 -15.54 -5.35 -9.17
CA MET A 39 -15.82 -4.60 -10.40
C MET A 39 -15.45 -5.39 -11.66
N ARG A 40 -14.30 -6.11 -11.66
CA ARG A 40 -13.89 -6.99 -12.78
C ARG A 40 -14.80 -8.21 -12.93
N GLU A 41 -15.34 -8.74 -11.83
CA GLU A 41 -16.32 -9.82 -11.86
C GLU A 41 -17.67 -9.35 -12.43
N TYR A 42 -18.04 -8.09 -12.18
CA TYR A 42 -19.26 -7.48 -12.71
C TYR A 42 -19.17 -7.15 -14.20
N ASP A 43 -18.05 -6.59 -14.65
CA ASP A 43 -17.77 -6.31 -16.06
C ASP A 43 -16.51 -7.05 -16.55
N PRO A 44 -16.63 -8.36 -16.84
CA PRO A 44 -15.49 -9.18 -17.23
C PRO A 44 -14.94 -8.84 -18.62
N GLU A 45 -15.73 -8.17 -19.46
CA GLU A 45 -15.31 -7.75 -20.80
C GLU A 45 -14.65 -6.37 -20.81
N GLY A 46 -14.70 -5.62 -19.69
CA GLY A 46 -14.09 -4.30 -19.56
C GLY A 46 -14.69 -3.30 -20.54
N LYS A 47 -16.02 -3.24 -20.64
CA LYS A 47 -16.77 -2.36 -21.54
C LYS A 47 -17.38 -1.16 -20.84
N ASP A 48 -17.46 -1.19 -19.52
CA ASP A 48 -17.94 -0.08 -18.70
C ASP A 48 -16.75 0.83 -18.34
N ASP A 49 -16.67 1.96 -19.04
CA ASP A 49 -15.60 2.94 -18.87
C ASP A 49 -15.57 3.52 -17.45
N ASP A 50 -16.72 3.63 -16.76
CA ASP A 50 -16.78 4.14 -15.39
C ASP A 50 -16.17 3.13 -14.41
N LEU A 51 -16.40 1.83 -14.61
CA LEU A 51 -15.77 0.78 -13.80
C LEU A 51 -14.25 0.70 -14.06
N LEU A 52 -13.82 0.83 -15.31
CA LEU A 52 -12.40 0.88 -15.65
C LEU A 52 -11.71 2.08 -15.00
N ALA A 53 -12.34 3.26 -15.04
CA ALA A 53 -11.83 4.47 -14.39
C ALA A 53 -11.73 4.27 -12.86
N ALA A 54 -12.77 3.73 -12.22
CA ALA A 54 -12.78 3.48 -10.79
C ALA A 54 -11.68 2.49 -10.36
N ILE A 55 -11.44 1.41 -11.13
CA ILE A 55 -10.34 0.48 -10.90
C ILE A 55 -8.98 1.20 -10.96
N SER A 56 -8.77 2.03 -11.98
CA SER A 56 -7.53 2.78 -12.18
C SER A 56 -7.27 3.79 -11.05
N GLU A 57 -8.30 4.48 -10.59
CA GLU A 57 -8.23 5.38 -9.44
C GLU A 57 -7.87 4.63 -8.15
N ASN A 58 -8.50 3.47 -7.92
CA ASN A 58 -8.19 2.61 -6.78
C ASN A 58 -6.74 2.10 -6.82
N GLU A 59 -6.23 1.72 -7.98
CA GLU A 59 -4.83 1.29 -8.15
C GLU A 59 -3.85 2.43 -7.82
N THR A 60 -4.15 3.65 -8.28
CA THR A 60 -3.38 4.86 -7.91
C THR A 60 -3.42 5.11 -6.40
N LEU A 61 -4.56 4.89 -5.76
CA LEU A 61 -4.69 5.04 -4.31
C LEU A 61 -3.91 3.97 -3.53
N ILE A 62 -3.94 2.72 -3.99
CA ILE A 62 -3.15 1.61 -3.43
C ILE A 62 -1.66 1.95 -3.49
N GLN A 63 -1.15 2.46 -4.61
CA GLN A 63 0.26 2.89 -4.74
C GLN A 63 0.64 3.94 -3.70
N ARG A 64 -0.24 4.93 -3.45
CA ARG A 64 -0.01 5.97 -2.43
C ARG A 64 -0.01 5.38 -1.01
N TYR A 65 -0.85 4.38 -0.76
CA TYR A 65 -0.92 3.70 0.53
C TYR A 65 0.30 2.80 0.77
N GLU A 66 0.81 2.11 -0.24
CA GLU A 66 2.09 1.39 -0.17
C GLU A 66 3.25 2.34 0.18
N ALA A 67 3.35 3.49 -0.50
CA ALA A 67 4.37 4.50 -0.18
C ALA A 67 4.22 5.06 1.26
N ARG A 68 2.98 5.16 1.76
CA ARG A 68 2.73 5.55 3.16
C ARG A 68 3.20 4.48 4.14
N ILE A 69 3.04 3.19 3.84
CA ILE A 69 3.57 2.10 4.66
C ILE A 69 5.10 2.22 4.74
N ASP A 70 5.78 2.41 3.61
CA ASP A 70 7.24 2.53 3.58
C ASP A 70 7.74 3.72 4.40
N LEU A 71 7.07 4.86 4.28
CA LEU A 71 7.40 6.05 5.07
C LEU A 71 7.13 5.83 6.56
N THR A 72 6.04 5.15 6.92
CA THR A 72 5.72 4.83 8.31
C THR A 72 6.75 3.88 8.92
N LEU A 73 7.20 2.86 8.18
CA LEU A 73 8.29 1.97 8.59
C LEU A 73 9.59 2.75 8.84
N LYS A 74 9.92 3.72 7.98
CA LYS A 74 11.08 4.60 8.18
C LYS A 74 10.95 5.39 9.49
N VAL A 75 9.80 6.01 9.75
CA VAL A 75 9.57 6.79 10.99
C VAL A 75 9.61 5.89 12.22
N ILE A 76 9.07 4.67 12.16
CA ILE A 76 9.18 3.68 13.25
C ILE A 76 10.64 3.33 13.51
N ARG A 77 11.45 3.07 12.47
CA ARG A 77 12.88 2.81 12.61
C ARG A 77 13.61 3.96 13.31
N GLU A 78 13.32 5.20 12.92
CA GLU A 78 13.97 6.40 13.45
C GLU A 78 13.56 6.69 14.90
N ARG A 79 12.30 6.44 15.28
CA ARG A 79 11.76 6.81 16.60
C ARG A 79 11.77 5.68 17.63
N LEU A 80 11.52 4.44 17.19
CA LEU A 80 11.37 3.27 18.06
C LEU A 80 12.52 2.26 17.89
N GLY A 81 13.35 2.43 16.87
CA GLY A 81 14.55 1.63 16.62
C GLY A 81 14.33 0.44 15.67
N GLU A 82 15.45 -0.18 15.28
CA GLU A 82 15.50 -1.23 14.26
C GLU A 82 14.72 -2.49 14.63
N ALA A 83 14.67 -2.85 15.93
CA ALA A 83 13.92 -4.03 16.38
C ALA A 83 12.41 -3.88 16.12
N ALA A 84 11.83 -2.73 16.47
CA ALA A 84 10.42 -2.45 16.22
C ALA A 84 10.12 -2.38 14.72
N ALA A 85 10.99 -1.72 13.95
CA ALA A 85 10.85 -1.65 12.49
C ALA A 85 10.90 -3.02 11.82
N ARG A 86 11.75 -3.94 12.30
CA ARG A 86 11.84 -5.31 11.78
C ARG A 86 10.58 -6.12 12.09
N GLU A 87 10.07 -6.02 13.30
CA GLU A 87 8.83 -6.71 13.69
C GLU A 87 7.68 -6.26 12.80
N VAL A 88 7.45 -4.95 12.69
CA VAL A 88 6.38 -4.40 11.85
C VAL A 88 6.63 -4.68 10.37
N GLY A 89 7.88 -4.58 9.91
CA GLY A 89 8.29 -4.91 8.54
C GLY A 89 7.96 -6.34 8.15
N SER A 90 8.16 -7.32 9.04
CA SER A 90 7.80 -8.71 8.77
C SER A 90 6.30 -8.91 8.54
N ASN A 91 5.45 -8.17 9.25
CA ASN A 91 4.00 -8.18 9.04
C ASN A 91 3.62 -7.50 7.71
N VAL A 92 4.34 -6.46 7.30
CA VAL A 92 4.17 -5.81 6.00
C VAL A 92 4.54 -6.77 4.87
N ASP A 93 5.65 -7.48 4.98
CA ASP A 93 6.09 -8.45 3.98
C ASP A 93 5.08 -9.59 3.82
N ALA A 94 4.59 -10.14 4.94
CA ALA A 94 3.55 -11.17 4.92
C ALA A 94 2.24 -10.66 4.27
N PHE A 95 1.85 -9.42 4.55
CA PHE A 95 0.69 -8.80 3.92
C PHE A 95 0.87 -8.64 2.41
N ARG A 96 2.03 -8.15 1.95
CA ARG A 96 2.33 -7.98 0.51
C ARG A 96 2.35 -9.31 -0.24
N GLN A 97 2.83 -10.38 0.40
CA GLN A 97 2.76 -11.74 -0.17
C GLN A 97 1.32 -12.22 -0.32
N GLN A 98 0.45 -11.90 0.66
CA GLN A 98 -0.95 -12.29 0.62
C GLN A 98 -1.79 -11.43 -0.36
N TYR A 99 -1.44 -10.16 -0.49
CA TYR A 99 -2.15 -9.16 -1.29
C TYR A 99 -1.19 -8.49 -2.28
N PRO A 100 -0.77 -9.19 -3.35
CA PRO A 100 0.13 -8.62 -4.32
C PRO A 100 -0.52 -7.41 -5.00
N THR A 101 0.20 -6.29 -5.02
CA THR A 101 -0.20 -5.07 -5.73
C THR A 101 0.66 -4.90 -6.97
N THR A 102 0.19 -4.14 -7.96
CA THR A 102 0.92 -3.87 -9.20
C THR A 102 2.25 -3.15 -8.97
N SER A 103 2.43 -2.49 -7.82
CA SER A 103 3.70 -1.87 -7.41
C SER A 103 4.76 -2.90 -7.00
N SER A 104 4.35 -4.06 -6.48
CA SER A 104 5.26 -5.11 -6.01
C SER A 104 5.79 -6.01 -7.13
N SER A 105 5.19 -5.94 -8.33
CA SER A 105 5.56 -6.77 -9.50
C SER A 105 6.59 -6.13 -10.43
N ASN A 106 6.90 -4.84 -10.31
CA ASN A 106 7.83 -4.13 -11.20
C ASN A 106 9.32 -4.28 -10.81
N GLY A 107 9.66 -5.33 -10.06
CA GLY A 107 11.03 -5.63 -9.64
C GLY A 107 11.80 -6.61 -10.52
N ASP A 108 11.14 -7.31 -11.46
CA ASP A 108 11.74 -8.36 -12.29
C ASP A 108 11.24 -8.35 -13.75
N ASP A 109 11.06 -7.16 -14.36
CA ASP A 109 10.95 -7.04 -15.83
C ASP A 109 12.29 -6.55 -16.40
N ASP A 110 13.32 -7.38 -16.24
CA ASP A 110 14.54 -7.26 -17.02
C ASP A 110 14.19 -7.70 -18.45
N GLY A 111 13.99 -6.69 -19.29
CA GLY A 111 13.46 -6.85 -20.63
C GLY A 111 14.23 -7.85 -21.48
N VAL A 112 13.50 -8.79 -22.05
CA VAL A 112 13.86 -9.46 -23.30
C VAL A 112 12.58 -9.67 -24.11
N PHE A 113 12.19 -8.66 -24.89
CA PHE A 113 11.39 -8.89 -26.08
C PHE A 113 12.35 -9.27 -27.21
N LEU A 114 12.34 -10.54 -27.61
CA LEU A 114 12.88 -11.03 -28.88
C LEU A 114 11.81 -10.89 -29.98
#